data_AF-A0A1T4MLV5-F1
#
_entry.id   AF-A0A1T4MLV5-F1
#
_cell.length_a   1.000
_cell.length_b   1.000
_cell.length_c   1.000
_cell.angle_alpha   90.00
_cell.angle_beta   90.00
_cell.angle_gamma   90.00
#
_symmetry.space_group_name_H-M   'P 1'
#
loop_
_entity.id
_entity.type
_entity.pdbx_description
1 polymer ?
#
loop_
_entity_poly.entity_id
_entity_poly.type
_entity_poly.pdbx_seq_one_letter_code
_entity_poly.pdbx_strand_id
1 'polypeptide(L)'
;MIKYGALYLLLAVVCVGAVMIANRIHNDHSLTGTKSSLYLENDKERAEFAAEIVHKYILKPDQGLPLEENGLAPYIYGYADLNNNGSDEVFILMQIDDFCTKKGCQGFLFSHNQKKLAAWINIYRPILMADELHNGWRDILIADDNKMYRIEYNTGHYLTDISKAPEFNNRQQALVAVGLALDSQYYRNGGSNLALNYSQPIFDCQQCFLFSFNRYEESDNNFYLSVNTKDKTVTTYP
;
A
#
# COMPACT_ATOMS: atom_id res chain seq x y z
N MET A 1 1.83 39.54 72.63
CA MET A 1 1.32 38.22 73.05
C MET A 1 1.45 37.23 71.90
N ILE A 2 2.32 36.24 72.10
CA ILE A 2 2.49 34.90 71.48
C ILE A 2 1.18 34.37 70.83
N LYS A 3 1.10 33.74 69.64
CA LYS A 3 1.74 32.48 69.19
C LYS A 3 1.75 32.25 67.66
N TYR A 4 2.81 31.54 67.26
CA TYR A 4 3.12 30.91 65.98
C TYR A 4 2.19 29.75 65.58
N GLY A 5 2.17 29.41 64.28
CA GLY A 5 1.91 28.07 63.74
C GLY A 5 1.53 28.08 62.25
N ALA A 6 2.50 27.94 61.33
CA ALA A 6 2.74 26.75 60.47
C ALA A 6 1.81 26.67 59.23
N LEU A 7 2.17 26.22 58.02
CA LEU A 7 3.37 25.78 57.28
C LEU A 7 2.85 25.40 55.86
N TYR A 8 3.76 25.28 54.87
CA TYR A 8 3.67 24.73 53.49
C TYR A 8 3.50 25.75 52.34
N LEU A 9 4.52 26.05 51.50
CA LEU A 9 5.20 25.27 50.41
C LEU A 9 4.22 24.90 49.26
N LEU A 10 4.45 25.08 47.95
CA LEU A 10 5.67 25.21 47.11
C LEU A 10 5.36 25.72 45.68
N LEU A 11 6.40 26.32 45.07
CA LEU A 11 6.90 26.27 43.67
C LEU A 11 6.07 26.74 42.45
N ALA A 12 6.64 27.73 41.75
CA ALA A 12 6.84 27.78 40.29
C ALA A 12 7.96 28.84 40.01
N VAL A 13 9.16 28.53 39.50
CA VAL A 13 9.61 28.12 38.14
C VAL A 13 10.29 29.28 37.36
N VAL A 14 11.59 29.04 37.09
CA VAL A 14 12.40 29.36 35.89
C VAL A 14 12.92 30.77 35.62
N CYS A 15 14.26 30.83 35.48
CA CYS A 15 15.10 31.56 34.51
C CYS A 15 16.57 31.27 34.96
N VAL A 16 17.59 30.97 34.16
CA VAL A 16 18.15 31.55 32.93
C VAL A 16 19.24 30.56 32.45
N GLY A 17 19.56 30.53 31.15
CA GLY A 17 20.92 30.16 30.74
C GLY A 17 21.07 29.67 29.30
N ALA A 18 21.13 30.58 28.34
CA ALA A 18 21.71 30.31 27.02
C ALA A 18 23.21 30.64 27.06
N VAL A 19 24.05 29.69 26.67
CA VAL A 19 25.48 29.89 26.38
C VAL A 19 25.78 29.29 25.01
N MET A 20 26.38 30.09 24.14
CA MET A 20 26.87 29.70 22.81
C MET A 20 28.23 28.99 22.89
N ILE A 21 28.60 28.20 21.87
CA ILE A 21 29.91 28.22 21.17
C ILE A 21 29.86 27.27 19.95
N ALA A 22 30.57 27.66 18.89
CA ALA A 22 30.69 26.97 17.60
C ALA A 22 31.98 26.11 17.45
N ASN A 23 31.93 25.22 16.45
CA ASN A 23 33.00 24.70 15.57
C ASN A 23 33.91 23.50 15.97
N ARG A 24 33.75 22.39 15.19
CA ARG A 24 34.71 21.84 14.18
C ARG A 24 35.55 20.55 14.48
N ILE A 25 35.31 19.53 13.61
CA ILE A 25 36.19 18.46 13.02
C ILE A 25 36.50 17.11 13.76
N HIS A 26 36.26 16.02 12.99
CA HIS A 26 36.78 14.61 12.99
C HIS A 26 36.72 13.78 14.30
N ASN A 27 36.34 12.49 14.31
CA ASN A 27 36.71 11.43 13.38
C ASN A 27 35.74 10.23 13.47
N ASP A 28 35.83 9.35 12.47
CA ASP A 28 35.20 8.04 12.29
C ASP A 28 34.75 7.27 13.54
N HIS A 29 33.51 6.76 13.49
CA HIS A 29 33.25 5.38 13.89
C HIS A 29 32.03 4.83 13.14
N SER A 30 32.31 3.86 12.27
CA SER A 30 31.33 2.89 11.78
C SER A 30 30.52 2.33 12.93
N LEU A 31 29.20 2.50 12.85
CA LEU A 31 28.22 1.64 13.48
C LEU A 31 27.10 1.42 12.49
N THR A 32 27.16 0.25 11.86
CA THR A 32 26.01 -0.55 11.42
C THR A 32 24.89 -0.46 12.46
N GLY A 33 23.95 0.46 12.26
CA GLY A 33 22.68 0.51 12.95
C GLY A 33 21.62 -0.10 12.03
N THR A 34 21.18 -1.29 12.38
CA THR A 34 20.03 -1.97 11.80
C THR A 34 18.86 -0.98 11.69
N LYS A 35 18.41 -0.66 10.46
CA LYS A 35 17.11 0.00 10.21
C LYS A 35 16.00 -0.93 10.73
N SER A 36 15.73 -0.89 12.02
CA SER A 36 14.62 -1.58 12.67
C SER A 36 13.69 -0.49 13.19
N SER A 37 12.44 -0.51 12.72
CA SER A 37 11.34 0.48 12.89
C SER A 37 11.24 1.67 11.91
N LEU A 38 11.74 1.56 10.68
CA LEU A 38 11.57 2.63 9.70
C LEU A 38 10.16 2.60 9.08
N TYR A 39 9.21 3.35 9.67
CA TYR A 39 8.09 3.88 8.90
C TYR A 39 8.66 4.75 7.77
N LEU A 40 8.32 4.43 6.52
CA LEU A 40 8.74 5.25 5.37
C LEU A 40 7.82 6.47 5.32
N GLU A 41 8.37 7.66 5.56
CA GLU A 41 7.59 8.86 5.89
C GLU A 41 6.96 9.52 4.65
N ASN A 42 7.45 9.22 3.45
CA ASN A 42 6.98 9.82 2.21
C ASN A 42 7.10 8.88 0.99
N ASP A 43 6.41 9.25 -0.10
CA ASP A 43 6.35 8.47 -1.33
C ASP A 43 7.72 8.26 -1.99
N LYS A 44 8.66 9.21 -1.83
CA LYS A 44 10.01 9.08 -2.38
C LYS A 44 10.80 7.98 -1.68
N GLU A 45 10.78 7.93 -0.35
CA GLU A 45 11.44 6.87 0.43
C GLU A 45 10.84 5.50 0.13
N ARG A 46 9.51 5.44 -0.02
CA ARG A 46 8.80 4.23 -0.45
C ARG A 46 9.19 3.79 -1.86
N ALA A 47 9.36 4.72 -2.79
CA ALA A 47 9.85 4.41 -4.13
C ALA A 47 11.28 3.86 -4.09
N GLU A 48 12.18 4.51 -3.34
CA GLU A 48 13.58 4.11 -3.21
C GLU A 48 13.72 2.72 -2.57
N PHE A 49 12.93 2.42 -1.53
CA PHE A 49 12.94 1.12 -0.87
C PHE A 49 12.45 -0.01 -1.80
N ALA A 50 11.36 0.23 -2.54
CA ALA A 50 10.87 -0.74 -3.52
C ALA A 50 11.89 -0.97 -4.65
N ALA A 51 12.52 0.10 -5.14
CA ALA A 51 13.56 0.02 -6.17
C ALA A 51 14.78 -0.79 -5.67
N GLU A 52 15.22 -0.57 -4.43
CA GLU A 52 16.32 -1.35 -3.83
C GLU A 52 15.97 -2.85 -3.81
N ILE A 53 14.76 -3.20 -3.40
CA ILE A 53 14.32 -4.60 -3.38
C ILE A 53 14.34 -5.22 -4.77
N VAL A 54 13.81 -4.49 -5.77
CA VAL A 54 13.75 -4.99 -7.14
C VAL A 54 15.16 -5.29 -7.65
N HIS A 55 16.07 -4.33 -7.53
CA HIS A 55 17.45 -4.49 -8.00
C HIS A 55 18.22 -5.59 -7.27
N LYS A 56 18.00 -5.74 -5.96
CA LYS A 56 18.79 -6.65 -5.12
C LYS A 56 18.28 -8.08 -5.10
N TYR A 57 16.96 -8.27 -5.19
CA TYR A 57 16.33 -9.58 -4.93
C TYR A 57 15.45 -10.11 -6.06
N ILE A 58 15.00 -9.27 -6.99
CA ILE A 58 14.08 -9.68 -8.07
C ILE A 58 14.83 -9.81 -9.39
N LEU A 59 15.67 -8.83 -9.73
CA LEU A 59 16.45 -8.86 -10.96
C LEU A 59 17.64 -9.82 -10.89
N LYS A 60 18.04 -10.33 -12.05
CA LYS A 60 19.34 -10.98 -12.20
C LYS A 60 20.46 -9.93 -12.15
N PRO A 61 21.70 -10.28 -11.74
CA PRO A 61 22.79 -9.32 -11.52
C PRO A 61 23.06 -8.35 -12.69
N ASP A 62 22.89 -8.81 -13.94
CA ASP A 62 23.16 -8.01 -15.14
C ASP A 62 21.87 -7.55 -15.86
N GLN A 63 20.71 -7.75 -15.25
CA GLN A 63 19.43 -7.38 -15.83
C GLN A 63 19.09 -5.93 -15.46
N GLY A 64 19.06 -5.07 -16.48
CA GLY A 64 18.54 -3.71 -16.34
C GLY A 64 17.01 -3.69 -16.31
N LEU A 65 16.45 -2.57 -15.84
CA LEU A 65 15.03 -2.26 -16.01
C LEU A 65 14.87 -1.22 -17.12
N PRO A 66 13.94 -1.42 -18.06
CA PRO A 66 13.53 -0.32 -18.92
C PRO A 66 12.88 0.78 -18.07
N LEU A 67 12.95 2.03 -18.55
CA LEU A 67 12.23 3.14 -17.91
C LEU A 67 10.71 2.87 -17.95
N GLU A 68 10.23 2.42 -19.11
CA GLU A 68 8.86 1.98 -19.34
C GLU A 68 8.85 0.88 -20.41
N GLU A 69 7.88 -0.02 -20.35
CA GLU A 69 7.61 -1.03 -21.37
C GLU A 69 6.12 -1.00 -21.70
N ASN A 70 5.76 -0.90 -22.99
CA ASN A 70 4.37 -0.74 -23.43
C ASN A 70 3.61 0.43 -22.76
N GLY A 71 4.33 1.50 -22.40
CA GLY A 71 3.77 2.67 -21.71
C GLY A 71 3.46 2.43 -20.22
N LEU A 72 4.00 1.36 -19.64
CA LEU A 72 3.84 1.02 -18.24
C LEU A 72 5.18 1.07 -17.51
N ALA A 73 5.15 1.51 -16.26
CA ALA A 73 6.30 1.40 -15.37
C ALA A 73 6.69 -0.08 -15.21
N PRO A 74 7.98 -0.42 -15.08
CA PRO A 74 8.45 -1.80 -15.08
C PRO A 74 7.92 -2.65 -13.91
N TYR A 75 7.46 -1.99 -12.86
CA TYR A 75 6.76 -2.58 -11.74
C TYR A 75 5.89 -1.51 -11.06
N ILE A 76 4.93 -1.97 -10.28
CA ILE A 76 4.18 -1.15 -9.32
C ILE A 76 4.31 -1.76 -7.93
N TYR A 77 4.05 -0.96 -6.91
CA TYR A 77 4.17 -1.39 -5.53
C TYR A 77 3.09 -0.79 -4.65
N GLY A 78 2.88 -1.42 -3.50
CA GLY A 78 2.01 -0.92 -2.43
C GLY A 78 2.55 -1.33 -1.06
N TYR A 79 2.17 -0.57 -0.04
CA TYR A 79 2.63 -0.72 1.33
C TYR A 79 1.44 -0.94 2.27
N ALA A 80 1.58 -1.87 3.21
CA ALA A 80 0.60 -2.11 4.25
C ALA A 80 1.24 -2.79 5.47
N ASP A 81 0.84 -2.36 6.66
CA ASP A 81 1.12 -3.09 7.90
C ASP A 81 0.18 -4.31 7.99
N LEU A 82 0.65 -5.46 7.50
CA LEU A 82 -0.16 -6.67 7.44
C LEU A 82 -0.22 -7.37 8.78
N ASN A 83 0.72 -7.14 9.70
CA ASN A 83 0.77 -7.81 11.01
C ASN A 83 0.51 -6.88 12.20
N ASN A 84 0.11 -5.63 11.94
CA ASN A 84 -0.11 -4.56 12.91
C ASN A 84 1.09 -4.33 13.85
N ASN A 85 2.32 -4.51 13.38
CA ASN A 85 3.54 -4.28 14.18
C ASN A 85 4.06 -2.84 14.09
N GLY A 86 3.40 -1.99 13.30
CA GLY A 86 3.83 -0.64 13.03
C GLY A 86 4.94 -0.55 11.98
N SER A 87 5.05 -1.50 11.05
CA SER A 87 6.00 -1.42 9.96
C SER A 87 5.40 -2.08 8.73
N ASP A 88 5.33 -1.31 7.65
CA ASP A 88 4.69 -1.76 6.43
C ASP A 88 5.49 -2.90 5.75
N GLU A 89 4.78 -3.94 5.37
CA GLU A 89 5.19 -4.83 4.29
C GLU A 89 5.03 -4.13 2.94
N VAL A 90 5.87 -4.50 1.97
CA VAL A 90 5.80 -4.02 0.58
C VAL A 90 5.47 -5.16 -0.36
N PHE A 91 4.46 -4.94 -1.19
CA PHE A 91 4.14 -5.81 -2.31
C PHE A 91 4.60 -5.15 -3.60
N ILE A 92 5.26 -5.92 -4.46
CA ILE A 92 5.78 -5.47 -5.75
C ILE A 92 5.21 -6.38 -6.84
N LEU A 93 4.49 -5.80 -7.79
CA LEU A 93 3.99 -6.48 -8.99
C LEU A 93 4.81 -6.02 -10.19
N MET A 94 5.53 -6.97 -10.81
CA MET A 94 6.29 -6.69 -12.02
C MET A 94 5.35 -6.50 -13.22
N GLN A 95 5.73 -5.67 -14.18
CA GLN A 95 4.94 -5.41 -15.39
C GLN A 95 5.71 -5.63 -16.70
N ILE A 96 7.00 -5.95 -16.62
CA ILE A 96 7.82 -6.24 -17.80
C ILE A 96 7.66 -7.69 -18.27
N ASP A 97 7.84 -7.91 -19.57
CA ASP A 97 7.58 -9.19 -20.24
C ASP A 97 8.37 -10.37 -19.62
N ASP A 98 9.59 -10.13 -19.14
CA ASP A 98 10.42 -11.14 -18.47
C ASP A 98 9.76 -11.75 -17.21
N PHE A 99 8.85 -11.00 -16.58
CA PHE A 99 8.13 -11.39 -15.37
C PHE A 99 6.64 -11.60 -15.61
N CYS A 100 6.17 -11.49 -16.85
CA CYS A 100 4.77 -11.61 -17.21
C CYS A 100 4.55 -12.74 -18.22
N THR A 101 3.43 -13.42 -18.08
CA THR A 101 2.92 -14.35 -19.08
C THR A 101 1.55 -13.87 -19.54
N LYS A 102 0.98 -14.56 -20.53
CA LYS A 102 -0.42 -14.33 -20.93
C LYS A 102 -1.42 -14.54 -19.78
N LYS A 103 -1.01 -15.23 -18.72
CA LYS A 103 -1.80 -15.52 -17.51
C LYS A 103 -1.50 -14.57 -16.35
N GLY A 104 -0.74 -13.50 -16.55
CA GLY A 104 -0.48 -12.49 -15.53
C GLY A 104 1.00 -12.42 -15.17
N CYS A 105 1.31 -11.64 -14.14
CA CYS A 105 2.67 -11.28 -13.80
C CYS A 105 3.13 -11.89 -12.48
N GLN A 106 4.42 -11.76 -12.20
CA GLN A 106 5.01 -12.16 -10.92
C GLN A 106 4.83 -11.06 -9.87
N GLY A 107 4.36 -11.47 -8.70
CA GLY A 107 4.21 -10.61 -7.52
C GLY A 107 5.10 -11.08 -6.38
N PHE A 108 5.62 -10.15 -5.60
CA PHE A 108 6.52 -10.44 -4.48
C PHE A 108 6.12 -9.64 -3.26
N LEU A 109 6.09 -10.29 -2.10
CA LEU A 109 5.85 -9.65 -0.81
C LEU A 109 7.12 -9.69 0.02
N PHE A 110 7.52 -8.54 0.56
CA PHE A 110 8.66 -8.38 1.45
C PHE A 110 8.23 -7.66 2.73
N SER A 111 8.85 -8.00 3.85
CA SER A 111 8.73 -7.20 5.07
C SER A 111 9.59 -5.94 5.03
N HIS A 112 9.35 -5.02 5.96
CA HIS A 112 10.12 -3.78 6.13
C HIS A 112 11.64 -3.96 6.24
N ASN A 113 12.13 -5.14 6.62
CA ASN A 113 13.56 -5.46 6.69
C ASN A 113 14.10 -6.13 5.40
N GLN A 114 13.35 -6.08 4.30
CA GLN A 114 13.65 -6.69 3.01
C GLN A 114 13.71 -8.24 3.02
N LYS A 115 13.22 -8.91 4.08
CA LYS A 115 13.00 -10.36 4.03
C LYS A 115 11.82 -10.67 3.12
N LYS A 116 12.04 -11.53 2.13
CA LYS A 116 10.98 -12.09 1.29
C LYS A 116 10.02 -12.92 2.12
N LEU A 117 8.73 -12.56 2.08
CA LEU A 117 7.64 -13.26 2.77
C LEU A 117 6.93 -14.24 1.85
N ALA A 118 6.69 -13.85 0.60
CA ALA A 118 6.00 -14.67 -0.39
C ALA A 118 6.30 -14.22 -1.82
N ALA A 119 5.97 -15.09 -2.79
CA ALA A 119 5.91 -14.73 -4.19
C ALA A 119 4.84 -15.55 -4.89
N TRP A 120 4.25 -14.96 -5.92
CA TRP A 120 3.23 -15.54 -6.75
C TRP A 120 3.57 -15.34 -8.22
N ILE A 121 3.00 -16.20 -9.06
CA ILE A 121 3.09 -16.12 -10.51
C ILE A 121 1.68 -16.08 -11.07
N ASN A 122 1.51 -15.53 -12.28
CA ASN A 122 0.22 -15.47 -12.97
C ASN A 122 -0.86 -14.74 -12.14
N ILE A 123 -0.49 -13.61 -11.55
CA ILE A 123 -1.44 -12.77 -10.81
C ILE A 123 -1.74 -11.48 -11.56
N TYR A 124 -2.90 -10.93 -11.28
CA TYR A 124 -3.37 -9.66 -11.81
C TYR A 124 -3.73 -8.70 -10.69
N ARG A 125 -3.89 -7.43 -11.07
CA ARG A 125 -4.61 -6.49 -10.23
C ARG A 125 -6.12 -6.76 -10.29
N PRO A 126 -6.88 -6.45 -9.23
CA PRO A 126 -6.42 -5.78 -8.01
C PRO A 126 -5.75 -6.73 -7.02
N ILE A 127 -4.90 -6.15 -6.17
CA ILE A 127 -4.31 -6.80 -5.00
C ILE A 127 -4.77 -5.99 -3.80
N LEU A 128 -5.71 -6.51 -3.02
CA LEU A 128 -6.41 -5.78 -1.96
C LEU A 128 -6.05 -6.31 -0.58
N MET A 129 -6.24 -5.46 0.43
CA MET A 129 -6.13 -5.84 1.83
C MET A 129 -7.49 -6.36 2.32
N ALA A 130 -7.51 -7.58 2.85
CA ALA A 130 -8.71 -8.14 3.47
C ALA A 130 -8.98 -7.51 4.85
N ASP A 131 -10.23 -7.54 5.29
CA ASP A 131 -10.55 -7.18 6.68
C ASP A 131 -10.18 -8.30 7.65
N GLU A 132 -10.14 -9.54 7.18
CA GLU A 132 -9.86 -10.73 7.96
C GLU A 132 -8.37 -10.86 8.30
N LEU A 133 -8.12 -11.47 9.47
CA LEU A 133 -6.79 -11.83 9.92
C LEU A 133 -6.72 -13.32 10.23
N HIS A 134 -5.60 -13.94 9.85
CA HIS A 134 -5.21 -15.28 10.26
C HIS A 134 -3.84 -15.23 10.93
N ASN A 135 -3.75 -15.81 12.13
CA ASN A 135 -2.51 -15.88 12.92
C ASN A 135 -1.83 -14.51 13.15
N GLY A 136 -2.64 -13.46 13.31
CA GLY A 136 -2.17 -12.09 13.56
C GLY A 136 -1.76 -11.30 12.30
N TRP A 137 -1.92 -11.88 11.12
CA TRP A 137 -1.65 -11.23 9.84
C TRP A 137 -2.94 -11.04 9.05
N ARG A 138 -3.10 -9.91 8.37
CA ARG A 138 -4.17 -9.64 7.42
C ARG A 138 -4.03 -10.54 6.21
N ASP A 139 -5.14 -11.04 5.72
CA ASP A 139 -5.16 -11.76 4.46
C ASP A 139 -5.00 -10.79 3.28
N ILE A 140 -4.57 -11.33 2.15
CA ILE A 140 -4.43 -10.58 0.90
C ILE A 140 -5.46 -11.12 -0.09
N LEU A 141 -6.18 -10.26 -0.78
CA LEU A 141 -7.05 -10.66 -1.88
C LEU A 141 -6.30 -10.47 -3.19
N ILE A 142 -6.09 -11.55 -3.94
CA ILE A 142 -5.36 -11.51 -5.22
C ILE A 142 -6.27 -11.96 -6.34
N ALA A 143 -6.29 -11.20 -7.43
CA ALA A 143 -6.95 -11.61 -8.66
C ALA A 143 -6.09 -12.60 -9.48
N ASP A 144 -6.72 -13.67 -9.93
CA ASP A 144 -6.18 -14.62 -10.91
C ASP A 144 -7.27 -14.90 -11.96
N ASP A 145 -6.99 -14.50 -13.20
CA ASP A 145 -7.92 -14.45 -14.32
C ASP A 145 -9.22 -13.68 -13.98
N ASN A 146 -10.37 -14.35 -13.93
CA ASN A 146 -11.68 -13.74 -13.69
C ASN A 146 -12.17 -13.93 -12.24
N LYS A 147 -11.28 -14.36 -11.34
CA LYS A 147 -11.62 -14.68 -9.96
C LYS A 147 -10.69 -13.97 -9.00
N MET A 148 -11.19 -13.76 -7.79
CA MET A 148 -10.40 -13.25 -6.68
C MET A 148 -10.29 -14.34 -5.63
N TYR A 149 -9.12 -14.43 -5.00
CA TYR A 149 -8.82 -15.46 -4.02
C TYR A 149 -8.30 -14.82 -2.74
N ARG A 150 -8.70 -15.39 -1.60
CA ARG A 150 -8.21 -14.95 -0.30
C ARG A 150 -6.97 -15.73 0.07
N ILE A 151 -5.86 -15.03 0.15
CA ILE A 151 -4.55 -15.56 0.47
C ILE A 151 -4.31 -15.43 1.96
N GLU A 152 -4.54 -16.53 2.65
CA GLU A 152 -4.45 -16.62 4.11
C GLU A 152 -3.01 -16.76 4.58
N TYR A 153 -2.71 -16.16 5.74
CA TYR A 153 -1.44 -16.37 6.43
C TYR A 153 -1.51 -17.54 7.40
N ASN A 154 -0.78 -18.61 7.10
CA ASN A 154 -0.78 -19.86 7.86
C ASN A 154 0.64 -20.28 8.25
N THR A 155 0.85 -20.60 9.53
CA THR A 155 2.11 -21.21 10.01
C THR A 155 3.37 -20.45 9.55
N GLY A 156 3.36 -19.12 9.68
CA GLY A 156 4.52 -18.29 9.40
C GLY A 156 4.72 -17.87 7.94
N HIS A 157 3.79 -18.20 7.03
CA HIS A 157 3.87 -17.83 5.61
C HIS A 157 2.49 -17.61 4.99
N TYR A 158 2.43 -16.83 3.90
CA TYR A 158 1.23 -16.76 3.06
C TYR A 158 1.14 -17.96 2.12
N LEU A 159 -0.09 -18.36 1.80
CA LEU A 159 -0.34 -19.37 0.76
C LEU A 159 0.16 -18.86 -0.61
N THR A 160 1.14 -19.54 -1.19
CA THR A 160 1.73 -19.14 -2.49
C THR A 160 1.05 -19.80 -3.69
N ASP A 161 0.33 -20.91 -3.48
CA ASP A 161 -0.44 -21.60 -4.49
C ASP A 161 -1.90 -21.11 -4.48
N ILE A 162 -2.20 -20.13 -5.33
CA ILE A 162 -3.51 -19.49 -5.44
C ILE A 162 -4.61 -20.49 -5.79
N SER A 163 -4.30 -21.56 -6.53
CA SER A 163 -5.30 -22.58 -6.90
C SER A 163 -5.88 -23.33 -5.70
N LYS A 164 -5.21 -23.27 -4.54
CA LYS A 164 -5.65 -23.85 -3.27
C LYS A 164 -6.29 -22.83 -2.33
N ALA A 165 -6.27 -21.55 -2.69
CA ALA A 165 -6.87 -20.50 -1.89
C ALA A 165 -8.40 -20.54 -2.02
N PRO A 166 -9.14 -20.21 -0.95
CA PRO A 166 -10.58 -20.02 -1.04
C PRO A 166 -10.91 -18.86 -1.99
N GLU A 167 -11.89 -19.08 -2.87
CA GLU A 167 -12.42 -18.03 -3.74
C GLU A 167 -13.12 -16.95 -2.89
N PHE A 168 -12.78 -15.69 -3.16
CA PHE A 168 -13.43 -14.52 -2.59
C PHE A 168 -14.39 -13.93 -3.62
N ASN A 169 -15.67 -13.83 -3.26
CA ASN A 169 -16.70 -13.34 -4.15
C ASN A 169 -17.27 -12.01 -3.65
N ASN A 170 -16.88 -10.93 -4.31
CA ASN A 170 -17.37 -9.57 -4.04
C ASN A 170 -18.43 -9.09 -5.04
N ARG A 171 -19.06 -9.98 -5.81
CA ARG A 171 -19.99 -9.58 -6.90
C ARG A 171 -21.14 -8.71 -6.41
N GLN A 172 -21.72 -9.02 -5.24
CA GLN A 172 -22.79 -8.21 -4.66
C GLN A 172 -22.30 -6.81 -4.26
N GLN A 173 -21.09 -6.72 -3.69
CA GLN A 173 -20.47 -5.45 -3.31
C GLN A 173 -20.15 -4.62 -4.56
N ALA A 174 -19.67 -5.25 -5.64
CA ALA A 174 -19.43 -4.57 -6.92
C ALA A 174 -20.73 -3.96 -7.49
N LEU A 175 -21.87 -4.65 -7.39
CA LEU A 175 -23.16 -4.10 -7.81
C LEU A 175 -23.60 -2.91 -6.97
N VAL A 176 -23.35 -2.95 -5.65
CA VAL A 176 -23.58 -1.80 -4.76
C VAL A 176 -22.67 -0.64 -5.16
N ALA A 177 -21.40 -0.90 -5.44
CA ALA A 177 -20.43 0.10 -5.87
C ALA A 177 -20.85 0.79 -7.17
N VAL A 178 -21.34 0.02 -8.15
CA VAL A 178 -21.93 0.57 -9.39
C VAL A 178 -23.10 1.48 -9.08
N GLY A 179 -24.02 1.06 -8.21
CA GLY A 179 -25.16 1.90 -7.80
C GLY A 179 -24.73 3.22 -7.17
N LEU A 180 -23.75 3.19 -6.26
CA LEU A 180 -23.19 4.38 -5.64
C LEU A 180 -22.48 5.29 -6.66
N ALA A 181 -21.70 4.73 -7.58
CA ALA A 181 -21.03 5.47 -8.63
C ALA A 181 -22.04 6.21 -9.53
N LEU A 182 -23.08 5.51 -9.99
CA LEU A 182 -24.13 6.07 -10.84
C LEU A 182 -24.96 7.15 -10.12
N ASP A 183 -25.23 6.98 -8.83
CA ASP A 183 -25.94 7.96 -8.00
C ASP A 183 -25.06 9.15 -7.58
N SER A 184 -23.74 9.08 -7.80
CA SER A 184 -22.85 10.17 -7.40
C SER A 184 -23.09 11.44 -8.22
N GLN A 185 -22.89 12.61 -7.60
CA GLN A 185 -22.93 13.88 -8.31
C GLN A 185 -21.89 13.96 -9.45
N TYR A 186 -20.77 13.25 -9.31
CA TYR A 186 -19.67 13.24 -10.28
C TYR A 186 -20.08 12.56 -11.59
N TYR A 187 -20.77 11.42 -11.49
CA TYR A 187 -21.28 10.71 -12.67
C TYR A 187 -22.54 11.36 -13.23
N ARG A 188 -23.48 11.80 -12.37
CA ARG A 188 -24.72 12.45 -12.84
C ARG A 188 -24.47 13.74 -13.62
N ASN A 189 -23.32 14.38 -13.42
CA ASN A 189 -22.89 15.54 -14.20
C ASN A 189 -22.32 15.14 -15.57
N GLY A 190 -23.15 14.50 -16.41
CA GLY A 190 -22.81 14.19 -17.80
C GLY A 190 -21.91 12.98 -18.02
N GLY A 191 -21.84 12.06 -17.06
CA GLY A 191 -21.04 10.84 -17.15
C GLY A 191 -21.62 9.79 -18.11
N SER A 192 -20.73 9.05 -18.76
CA SER A 192 -21.02 7.92 -19.64
C SER A 192 -19.95 6.84 -19.51
N ASN A 193 -20.22 5.64 -20.04
CA ASN A 193 -19.25 4.54 -20.11
C ASN A 193 -18.60 4.15 -18.76
N LEU A 194 -19.40 4.11 -17.68
CA LEU A 194 -18.90 3.65 -16.39
C LEU A 194 -18.38 2.20 -16.49
N ALA A 195 -17.12 1.98 -16.15
CA ALA A 195 -16.48 0.68 -16.18
C ALA A 195 -15.61 0.49 -14.92
N LEU A 196 -15.55 -0.74 -14.41
CA LEU A 196 -14.60 -1.09 -13.35
C LEU A 196 -13.17 -0.93 -13.89
N ASN A 197 -12.32 -0.30 -13.10
CA ASN A 197 -10.92 -0.11 -13.42
C ASN A 197 -10.06 -0.84 -12.40
N TYR A 198 -9.34 -1.87 -12.85
CA TYR A 198 -8.50 -2.69 -11.99
C TYR A 198 -7.12 -2.07 -11.71
N SER A 199 -6.89 -0.79 -12.04
CA SER A 199 -5.64 -0.09 -11.74
C SER A 199 -5.60 0.52 -10.34
N GLN A 200 -6.35 -0.06 -9.40
CA GLN A 200 -6.36 0.35 -7.99
C GLN A 200 -4.96 0.27 -7.37
N PRO A 201 -4.66 1.13 -6.38
CA PRO A 201 -3.48 0.98 -5.55
C PRO A 201 -3.38 -0.44 -4.97
N ILE A 202 -2.16 -0.96 -4.91
CA ILE A 202 -1.92 -2.23 -4.22
C ILE A 202 -2.17 -2.03 -2.73
N PHE A 203 -2.87 -2.98 -2.12
CA PHE A 203 -3.40 -2.93 -0.74
C PHE A 203 -4.47 -1.86 -0.49
N ASP A 204 -5.22 -1.49 -1.54
CA ASP A 204 -6.50 -0.80 -1.35
C ASP A 204 -7.49 -1.67 -0.56
N CYS A 205 -8.53 -1.07 0.02
CA CYS A 205 -9.45 -1.77 0.91
C CYS A 205 -10.32 -2.79 0.15
N GLN A 206 -10.72 -3.89 0.81
CA GLN A 206 -11.56 -4.91 0.14
C GLN A 206 -12.92 -4.40 -0.35
N GLN A 207 -13.43 -3.30 0.22
CA GLN A 207 -14.69 -2.66 -0.17
C GLN A 207 -14.52 -1.47 -1.11
N CYS A 208 -13.28 -1.19 -1.52
CA CYS A 208 -12.91 -0.08 -2.37
C CYS A 208 -12.93 -0.54 -3.83
N PHE A 209 -13.57 0.25 -4.68
CA PHE A 209 -13.69 0.01 -6.12
C PHE A 209 -13.28 1.27 -6.85
N LEU A 210 -12.45 1.12 -7.88
CA LEU A 210 -12.14 2.18 -8.81
C LEU A 210 -12.96 1.99 -10.08
N PHE A 211 -13.62 3.07 -10.50
CA PHE A 211 -14.30 3.13 -11.79
C PHE A 211 -13.64 4.16 -12.67
N SER A 212 -13.59 3.89 -13.97
CA SER A 212 -13.39 4.90 -15.00
C SER A 212 -14.72 5.25 -15.67
N PHE A 213 -14.87 6.48 -16.09
CA PHE A 213 -16.00 6.95 -16.89
C PHE A 213 -15.55 8.09 -17.82
N ASN A 214 -16.31 8.34 -18.87
CA ASN A 214 -16.12 9.52 -19.71
C ASN A 214 -17.19 10.56 -19.40
N ARG A 215 -17.03 11.78 -19.91
CA ARG A 215 -18.13 12.75 -19.97
C ARG A 215 -18.59 12.90 -21.42
N TYR A 216 -19.86 13.15 -21.63
CA TYR A 216 -20.41 13.35 -22.99
C TYR A 216 -19.70 14.47 -23.77
N GLU A 217 -19.30 15.54 -23.08
CA GLU A 217 -18.59 16.69 -23.67
C GLU A 217 -17.07 16.49 -23.76
N GLU A 218 -16.53 15.46 -23.09
CA GLU A 218 -15.10 15.18 -22.98
C GLU A 218 -14.85 13.67 -23.19
N SER A 219 -15.32 13.13 -24.32
CA SER A 219 -15.31 11.68 -24.59
C SER A 219 -13.92 11.08 -24.64
N ASP A 220 -12.91 11.89 -24.96
CA ASP A 220 -11.52 11.45 -25.10
C ASP A 220 -10.79 11.41 -23.74
N ASN A 221 -11.40 11.94 -22.68
CA ASN A 221 -10.83 11.97 -21.34
C ASN A 221 -11.47 10.89 -20.47
N ASN A 222 -10.63 10.12 -19.78
CA ASN A 222 -11.08 9.23 -18.71
C ASN A 222 -11.04 9.98 -17.39
N PHE A 223 -12.15 9.89 -16.66
CA PHE A 223 -12.29 10.34 -15.28
C PHE A 223 -12.43 9.14 -14.37
N TYR A 224 -12.05 9.29 -13.11
CA TYR A 224 -12.05 8.18 -12.17
C TYR A 224 -12.85 8.48 -10.91
N LEU A 225 -13.55 7.46 -10.42
CA LEU A 225 -14.28 7.48 -9.15
C LEU A 225 -13.74 6.37 -8.26
N SER A 226 -13.34 6.75 -7.04
CA SER A 226 -13.15 5.78 -5.96
C SER A 226 -14.45 5.66 -5.19
N VAL A 227 -14.90 4.42 -4.99
CA VAL A 227 -16.13 4.08 -4.29
C VAL A 227 -15.81 3.14 -3.14
N ASN A 228 -16.12 3.54 -1.92
CA ASN A 228 -16.04 2.68 -0.75
C ASN A 228 -17.46 2.24 -0.37
N THR A 229 -17.74 0.95 -0.53
CA THR A 229 -19.08 0.40 -0.28
C THR A 229 -19.42 0.22 1.21
N LYS A 230 -18.41 0.19 2.08
CA LYS A 230 -18.59 0.12 3.54
C LYS A 230 -19.12 1.44 4.07
N ASP A 231 -18.48 2.55 3.67
CA ASP A 231 -18.82 3.89 4.13
C ASP A 231 -19.84 4.60 3.22
N LYS A 232 -20.18 3.97 2.08
CA LYS A 232 -21.05 4.50 1.02
C LYS A 232 -20.58 5.86 0.50
N THR A 233 -19.27 6.04 0.41
CA THR A 233 -18.65 7.26 -0.07
C THR A 233 -18.20 7.11 -1.52
N VAL A 234 -18.28 8.21 -2.25
CA VAL A 234 -17.76 8.33 -3.62
C VAL A 234 -16.91 9.59 -3.68
N THR A 235 -15.70 9.47 -4.22
CA THR A 235 -14.79 10.59 -4.44
C THR A 235 -14.21 10.53 -5.84
N THR A 236 -13.81 11.67 -6.39
CA THR A 236 -12.97 11.67 -7.59
C THR A 236 -11.60 11.10 -7.26
N TYR A 237 -11.07 10.26 -8.15
CA TYR A 237 -9.72 9.74 -8.06
C TYR A 237 -8.85 10.47 -9.11
N PRO A 238 -7.67 10.97 -8.73
CA PRO A 238 -6.79 11.72 -9.63
C PRO A 238 -6.20 10.84 -10.74
#